data_AF-A0A257JUS2-F1
#
_entry.id   AF-A0A257JUS2-F1
#
_cell.length_a   1.000
_cell.length_b   1.000
_cell.length_c   1.000
_cell.angle_alpha   90.00
_cell.angle_beta   90.00
_cell.angle_gamma   90.00
#
_symmetry.space_group_name_H-M   'P 1'
#
loop_
_entity.id
_entity.type
_entity.pdbx_description
1 polymer ?
#
loop_
_entity_poly.entity_id
_entity_poly.type
_entity_poly.pdbx_seq_one_letter_code
_entity_poly.pdbx_strand_id
1 'polypeptide(L)'
;YGPIAAMLVELFPTRIRYTSMSLPYHIGNGWFGGLLPSITFAMVASNGNMFYGLWYPITIAAVCFVIGLLFVRETKDVDIYARD
;
A
#
# COMPACT_ATOMS: atom_id res chain seq x y z
N TYR A 1 -6.90 11.46 -3.62
CA TYR A 1 -7.14 11.03 -2.22
C TYR A 1 -8.55 10.49 -1.94
N GLY A 2 -9.58 10.78 -2.75
CA GLY A 2 -10.98 10.39 -2.45
C GLY A 2 -11.32 8.88 -2.34
N PRO A 3 -11.01 8.04 -3.35
CA PRO A 3 -11.45 6.62 -3.35
C PRO A 3 -10.72 5.74 -2.32
N ILE A 4 -9.42 5.99 -2.14
CA ILE A 4 -8.57 5.23 -1.20
C ILE A 4 -8.95 5.54 0.25
N ALA A 5 -9.23 6.81 0.56
CA ALA A 5 -9.66 7.19 1.90
C ALA A 5 -11.02 6.58 2.27
N ALA A 6 -11.97 6.53 1.32
CA ALA A 6 -13.28 5.91 1.53
C ALA A 6 -13.20 4.40 1.80
N MET A 7 -12.42 3.64 1.01
CA MET A 7 -12.23 2.20 1.27
C MET A 7 -11.53 1.93 2.61
N LEU A 8 -10.49 2.69 2.96
CA LEU A 8 -9.81 2.55 4.26
C LEU A 8 -10.73 2.87 5.45
N VAL A 9 -11.70 3.75 5.25
CA VAL A 9 -12.74 4.10 6.21
C VAL A 9 -13.74 2.93 6.35
N GLU A 10 -14.18 2.31 5.26
CA GLU A 10 -15.14 1.21 5.26
C GLU A 10 -14.57 -0.13 5.78
N LEU A 11 -13.27 -0.39 5.59
CA LEU A 11 -12.63 -1.65 6.00
C LEU A 11 -12.40 -1.79 7.52
N PHE A 12 -12.51 -0.71 8.31
CA PHE A 12 -12.23 -0.72 9.75
C PHE A 12 -13.38 -0.13 10.58
N PRO A 13 -13.79 -0.80 11.68
CA PRO A 13 -14.75 -0.27 12.65
C PRO A 13 -14.37 1.14 13.12
N THR A 14 -15.37 2.00 13.30
CA THR A 14 -15.22 3.43 13.69
C THR A 14 -14.29 3.64 14.89
N ARG A 15 -14.30 2.71 15.86
CA ARG A 15 -13.46 2.71 17.07
C ARG A 15 -11.95 2.50 16.85
N ILE A 16 -11.49 1.94 15.73
CA ILE A 16 -10.05 1.64 15.51
C ILE A 16 -9.44 2.34 14.28
N ARG A 17 -10.24 3.03 13.46
CA ARG A 17 -9.80 3.70 12.21
C ARG A 17 -8.49 4.47 12.32
N TYR A 18 -8.30 5.25 13.38
CA TYR A 18 -7.13 6.13 13.51
C TYR A 18 -5.81 5.32 13.63
N THR A 19 -5.80 4.28 14.45
CA THR A 19 -4.66 3.36 14.61
C THR A 19 -4.49 2.50 13.36
N SER A 20 -5.60 2.05 12.77
CA SER A 20 -5.61 1.21 11.56
C SER A 20 -5.13 1.94 10.30
N MET A 21 -5.31 3.26 10.20
CA MET A 21 -4.83 4.07 9.06
C MET A 21 -3.33 4.41 9.15
N SER A 22 -2.82 4.61 10.37
CA SER A 22 -1.41 4.97 10.61
C SER A 22 -0.47 3.82 10.24
N LEU A 23 -0.86 2.58 10.51
CA LEU A 23 -0.05 1.38 10.28
C LEU A 23 0.33 1.15 8.79
N PRO A 24 -0.61 1.11 7.83
CA PRO A 24 -0.29 1.01 6.41
C PRO A 24 0.45 2.25 5.90
N TYR A 25 0.20 3.44 6.46
CA TYR A 25 0.92 4.66 6.04
C TYR A 25 2.39 4.63 6.48
N HIS A 26 2.69 4.20 7.72
CA HIS A 26 4.07 4.08 8.19
C HIS A 26 4.83 2.94 7.54
N ILE A 27 4.17 1.80 7.30
CA ILE A 27 4.82 0.69 6.60
C ILE A 27 5.04 1.06 5.12
N GLY A 28 4.04 1.63 4.47
CA GLY A 28 4.08 2.10 3.10
C GLY A 28 5.17 3.16 2.86
N ASN A 29 5.05 4.31 3.52
CA ASN A 29 6.01 5.40 3.34
C ASN A 29 7.36 5.11 4.01
N GLY A 30 7.36 4.50 5.19
CA GLY A 30 8.59 4.28 5.96
C GLY A 30 9.46 3.20 5.35
N TRP A 31 8.89 2.01 5.11
CA TRP A 31 9.67 0.86 4.66
C TRP A 31 9.86 0.89 3.14
N PHE A 32 8.76 0.92 2.38
CA PHE A 32 8.85 0.82 0.92
C PHE A 32 9.30 2.13 0.28
N GLY A 33 8.74 3.26 0.73
CA GLY A 33 9.13 4.59 0.25
C GLY A 33 10.52 5.02 0.73
N GLY A 34 10.80 4.85 2.03
CA GLY A 34 12.06 5.28 2.63
C GLY A 34 13.30 4.53 2.13
N LEU A 35 13.17 3.23 1.85
CA LEU A 35 14.28 2.42 1.33
C LEU A 35 14.45 2.50 -0.20
N LEU A 36 13.51 3.14 -0.90
CA LEU A 36 13.53 3.23 -2.36
C LEU A 36 14.83 3.84 -2.89
N PRO A 37 15.34 4.99 -2.40
CA PRO A 37 16.58 5.57 -2.95
C PRO A 37 17.80 4.66 -2.74
N SER A 38 17.92 4.04 -1.57
CA SER A 38 19.05 3.17 -1.23
C SER A 38 19.07 1.89 -2.06
N ILE A 39 17.91 1.24 -2.21
CA ILE A 39 17.80 -0.01 -2.98
C ILE A 39 17.95 0.27 -4.47
N THR A 40 17.29 1.31 -4.99
CA THR A 40 17.41 1.66 -6.42
C THR A 40 18.86 2.03 -6.78
N PHE A 41 19.56 2.76 -5.92
CA PHE A 41 20.98 3.04 -6.10
C PHE A 41 21.83 1.76 -6.11
N ALA A 42 21.65 0.86 -5.13
CA ALA A 42 22.40 -0.40 -5.08
C ALA A 42 22.13 -1.30 -6.31
N MET A 43 20.88 -1.34 -6.78
CA MET A 43 20.50 -2.06 -8.00
C MET A 43 21.17 -1.49 -9.25
N VAL A 44 21.15 -0.16 -9.42
CA VAL A 44 21.84 0.49 -10.55
C VAL A 44 23.35 0.30 -10.46
N ALA A 45 23.94 0.41 -9.28
CA ALA A 45 25.38 0.25 -9.07
C ALA A 45 25.87 -1.18 -9.35
N SER A 46 25.06 -2.20 -9.05
CA SER A 46 25.39 -3.61 -9.30
C SER A 46 25.18 -4.04 -10.75
N ASN A 47 24.16 -3.49 -11.43
CA ASN A 47 23.82 -3.87 -12.80
C ASN A 47 24.48 -2.98 -13.86
N GLY A 48 24.88 -1.75 -13.51
CA GLY A 48 25.43 -0.75 -14.42
C GLY A 48 24.38 -0.04 -15.29
N ASN A 49 23.12 -0.53 -15.32
CA ASN A 49 22.02 0.08 -16.04
C ASN A 49 21.21 1.03 -15.13
N MET A 50 21.13 2.30 -15.50
CA MET A 50 20.36 3.31 -14.76
C MET A 50 18.87 3.00 -14.63
N PHE A 51 18.31 2.21 -15.55
CA PHE A 51 16.90 1.82 -15.51
C PHE A 51 16.62 0.61 -14.60
N TYR A 52 17.66 -0.10 -14.15
CA TYR A 52 17.46 -1.31 -13.35
C TYR A 52 16.80 -1.01 -11.99
N GLY A 53 17.02 0.20 -11.45
CA GLY A 53 16.34 0.66 -10.25
C GLY A 53 14.81 0.74 -10.39
N LEU A 54 14.25 0.92 -11.60
CA LEU A 54 12.79 0.98 -11.77
C LEU A 54 12.08 -0.33 -11.40
N TRP A 55 12.79 -1.45 -11.42
CA TRP A 55 12.20 -2.74 -11.04
C TRP A 55 11.71 -2.75 -9.59
N TYR A 56 12.34 -2.00 -8.69
CA TYR A 56 11.92 -1.94 -7.28
C TYR A 56 10.49 -1.40 -7.10
N PRO A 57 10.15 -0.16 -7.51
CA PRO A 57 8.78 0.35 -7.40
C PRO A 57 7.78 -0.42 -8.27
N ILE A 58 8.19 -0.90 -9.46
CA ILE A 58 7.30 -1.67 -10.35
C ILE A 58 6.88 -2.99 -9.68
N THR A 59 7.84 -3.71 -9.07
CA THR A 59 7.56 -4.98 -8.40
C THR A 59 6.64 -4.77 -7.19
N ILE A 60 6.91 -3.74 -6.38
CA ILE A 60 6.06 -3.41 -5.22
C ILE A 60 4.64 -3.06 -5.68
N ALA A 61 4.49 -2.24 -6.72
CA ALA A 61 3.18 -1.88 -7.26
C ALA A 61 2.43 -3.11 -7.81
N ALA A 62 3.10 -4.01 -8.53
CA ALA A 62 2.50 -5.23 -9.03
C ALA A 62 2.04 -6.17 -7.91
N VAL A 63 2.84 -6.33 -6.86
CA VAL A 63 2.46 -7.11 -5.68
C VAL A 63 1.24 -6.49 -4.98
N CYS A 64 1.24 -5.17 -4.77
CA CYS A 64 0.09 -4.45 -4.21
C CYS A 64 -1.17 -4.64 -5.07
N PHE A 65 -1.04 -4.62 -6.40
CA PHE A 65 -2.14 -4.85 -7.32
C PHE A 65 -2.70 -6.27 -7.21
N VAL A 66 -1.84 -7.29 -7.20
CA VAL A 66 -2.26 -8.70 -7.05
C VAL A 66 -2.92 -8.94 -5.69
N ILE A 67 -2.33 -8.44 -4.61
CA ILE A 67 -2.92 -8.53 -3.27
C ILE A 67 -4.27 -7.80 -3.25
N GLY A 68 -4.33 -6.60 -3.83
CA GLY A 68 -5.57 -5.84 -3.98
C GLY A 68 -6.65 -6.65 -4.68
N LEU A 69 -6.32 -7.21 -5.84
CA LEU A 69 -7.25 -7.98 -6.66
C LEU A 69 -7.76 -9.25 -5.97
N LEU A 70 -6.93 -9.92 -5.15
CA LEU A 70 -7.31 -11.17 -4.47
C LEU A 70 -8.00 -10.95 -3.12
N PHE A 71 -7.58 -9.95 -2.35
CA PHE A 71 -7.98 -9.79 -0.95
C PHE A 71 -8.88 -8.58 -0.68
N VAL A 72 -8.91 -7.59 -1.58
CA VAL A 72 -9.85 -6.47 -1.44
C VAL A 72 -11.21 -6.96 -1.93
N ARG A 73 -12.07 -7.32 -0.97
CA ARG A 73 -13.48 -7.62 -1.21
C ARG A 73 -14.24 -6.33 -1.51
N GLU A 74 -15.17 -6.42 -2.46
CA GLU A 74 -16.14 -5.37 -2.77
C GLU A 74 -16.97 -5.03 -1.52
N THR A 75 -16.95 -3.77 -1.07
CA THR A 75 -17.62 -3.28 0.14
C THR A 75 -18.92 -2.54 -0.13
N LYS A 76 -19.31 -2.33 -1.39
CA LYS A 76 -20.45 -1.49 -1.81
C LYS A 76 -21.79 -1.74 -1.09
N ASP A 77 -22.04 -2.95 -0.58
CA ASP A 77 -23.30 -3.31 0.11
C ASP A 77 -23.10 -3.79 1.57
N VAL A 78 -21.92 -3.54 2.17
CA VAL A 78 -21.64 -3.97 3.55
C VAL A 78 -22.14 -2.90 4.53
N ASP A 79 -23.21 -3.22 5.27
CA ASP A 79 -23.72 -2.36 6.34
C ASP A 79 -22.74 -2.29 7.52
N ILE A 80 -22.01 -1.18 7.58
CA ILE A 80 -21.02 -0.84 8.60
C ILE A 80 -21.64 -0.58 9.99
N TYR A 81 -22.97 -0.46 10.10
CA TYR A 81 -23.70 -0.26 11.35
C TYR A 81 -24.44 -1.51 11.84
N ALA A 82 -24.47 -2.60 11.07
CA ALA A 82 -25.20 -3.82 11.43
C ALA A 82 -24.67 -4.55 12.70
N ARG A 83 -23.56 -4.08 13.27
CA ARG A 83 -22.88 -4.68 14.43
C ARG A 83 -22.52 -3.67 15.54
N ASP A 84 -22.96 -2.42 15.43
CA ASP A 84 -22.98 -1.49 16.56
C ASP A 84 -24.26 -1.72 17.40
#